data_AF-A0AAU5WCK1-F1
#
_entry.id   AF-A0AAU5WCK1-F1
#
_cell.length_a   1.000
_cell.length_b   1.000
_cell.length_c   1.000
_cell.angle_alpha   90.00
_cell.angle_beta   90.00
_cell.angle_gamma   90.00
#
_symmetry.space_group_name_H-M   'P 1'
#
loop_
_entity.id
_entity.type
_entity.pdbx_description
1 polymer ?
#
loop_
_entity_poly.entity_id
_entity_poly.type
_entity_poly.pdbx_seq_one_letter_code
_entity_poly.pdbx_strand_id
1 'polypeptide(L)'
;MADDGVSVLLVRASRSLGECEYWLRHFGFEDGGLGPLADARRCCDEAERKNVLGDTETAATIAVLRSTAAAFALRHCVCSKVNCDFDDADGTLLDGLGEHDKEGLSRPLTEQAIRAARAALNADPEDALVPLHLGHALTWSGDRDGAIAAYEEALHRDPGESCARSCLEYFDALPAGHSSPNEMSWDEARMWGEEPHISEISHGRHGFALLRVFFEVNNNDSDHRFLLFSSVADARTYADERLSIQGIDPAEDDEGEDDGAVLHIHRPGRPVAGYDLRSRVRAAPEGGSSRVDWSDIPVHEPLESPLPPGRPLRINTRTCF
;
A
#
# COMPACT_ATOMS: atom_id res chain seq x y z
N MET A 1 5.04 29.34 4.81
CA MET A 1 4.03 28.92 5.81
C MET A 1 2.62 28.88 5.21
N ALA A 2 2.44 28.31 4.01
CA ALA A 2 1.13 28.23 3.34
C ALA A 2 0.73 26.77 2.99
N ASP A 3 1.44 25.78 3.53
CA ASP A 3 1.43 24.38 3.05
C ASP A 3 0.83 23.37 4.06
N ASP A 4 0.51 23.82 5.27
CA ASP A 4 0.04 22.94 6.35
C ASP A 4 -1.35 22.33 6.04
N GLY A 5 -2.23 23.12 5.42
CA GLY A 5 -3.60 22.67 5.13
C GLY A 5 -3.72 21.64 4.00
N VAL A 6 -2.83 21.66 3.00
CA VAL A 6 -2.86 20.68 1.89
C VAL A 6 -2.22 19.39 2.35
N SER A 7 -1.05 19.46 2.99
CA SER A 7 -0.35 18.30 3.54
C SER A 7 -1.23 17.49 4.50
N VAL A 8 -1.98 18.15 5.39
CA VAL A 8 -2.92 17.48 6.30
C VAL A 8 -4.03 16.74 5.53
N LEU A 9 -4.54 17.31 4.44
CA LEU A 9 -5.56 16.65 3.61
C LEU A 9 -5.00 15.43 2.89
N LEU A 10 -3.78 15.50 2.36
CA LEU A 10 -3.13 14.37 1.69
C LEU A 10 -2.85 13.22 2.65
N VAL A 11 -2.30 13.51 3.84
CA VAL A 11 -2.07 12.50 4.89
C VAL A 11 -3.37 11.86 5.33
N ARG A 12 -4.44 12.66 5.48
CA ARG A 12 -5.77 12.12 5.79
C ARG A 12 -6.30 11.22 4.67
N ALA A 13 -6.15 11.64 3.41
CA ALA A 13 -6.57 10.82 2.27
C ALA A 13 -5.82 9.48 2.23
N SER A 14 -4.50 9.51 2.41
CA SER A 14 -3.65 8.31 2.49
C SER A 14 -4.12 7.37 3.61
N ARG A 15 -4.29 7.90 4.82
CA ARG A 15 -4.77 7.14 5.97
C ARG A 15 -6.15 6.51 5.73
N SER A 16 -7.09 7.25 5.15
CA SER A 16 -8.40 6.72 4.81
C SER A 16 -8.33 5.62 3.76
N LEU A 17 -7.41 5.70 2.79
CA LEU A 17 -7.16 4.59 1.87
C LEU A 17 -6.50 3.39 2.56
N GLY A 18 -5.61 3.59 3.53
CA GLY A 18 -5.11 2.50 4.37
C GLY A 18 -6.22 1.79 5.15
N GLU A 19 -7.24 2.52 5.59
CA GLU A 19 -8.45 1.91 6.19
C GLU A 19 -9.28 1.17 5.14
N CYS A 20 -9.42 1.69 3.91
CA CYS A 20 -10.06 0.94 2.82
C CYS A 20 -9.34 -0.36 2.51
N GLU A 21 -8.01 -0.31 2.45
CA GLU A 21 -7.15 -1.44 2.12
C GLU A 21 -7.33 -2.56 3.14
N TYR A 22 -7.34 -2.22 4.43
CA TYR A 22 -7.68 -3.13 5.51
C TYR A 22 -9.04 -3.81 5.31
N TRP A 23 -10.10 -3.03 5.05
CA TRP A 23 -11.44 -3.59 4.81
C TRP A 23 -11.48 -4.50 3.60
N LEU A 24 -10.87 -4.06 2.50
CA LEU A 24 -10.80 -4.82 1.26
C LEU A 24 -10.02 -6.13 1.41
N ARG A 25 -9.00 -6.16 2.26
CA ARG A 25 -8.18 -7.34 2.51
C ARG A 25 -8.90 -8.36 3.38
N HIS A 26 -9.35 -7.94 4.55
CA HIS A 26 -9.83 -8.88 5.58
C HIS A 26 -11.34 -9.14 5.50
N PHE A 27 -12.07 -8.23 4.86
CA PHE A 27 -13.54 -8.24 4.86
C PHE A 27 -14.07 -7.85 3.47
N GLY A 28 -13.40 -8.27 2.39
CA GLY A 28 -13.61 -7.74 1.03
C GLY A 28 -15.04 -7.76 0.46
N PHE A 29 -15.95 -8.49 1.09
CA PHE A 29 -17.39 -8.53 0.76
C PHE A 29 -18.23 -7.48 1.51
N GLU A 30 -17.69 -6.85 2.55
CA GLU A 30 -18.37 -5.87 3.38
C GLU A 30 -18.20 -4.44 2.87
N ASP A 31 -19.26 -3.63 3.01
CA ASP A 31 -19.27 -2.22 2.58
C ASP A 31 -18.45 -1.28 3.50
N GLY A 32 -17.75 -1.82 4.52
CA GLY A 32 -16.99 -1.05 5.52
C GLY A 32 -15.90 -0.16 4.91
N GLY A 33 -15.33 -0.57 3.77
CA GLY A 33 -14.32 0.20 3.03
C GLY A 33 -14.87 1.43 2.29
N LEU A 34 -16.18 1.51 2.04
CA LEU A 34 -16.78 2.60 1.24
C LEU A 34 -16.77 3.95 1.95
N GLY A 35 -16.92 3.97 3.28
CA GLY A 35 -16.87 5.18 4.08
C GLY A 35 -15.51 5.88 4.02
N PRO A 36 -14.41 5.18 4.37
CA PRO A 36 -13.06 5.71 4.22
C PRO A 36 -12.73 6.07 2.76
N LEU A 37 -13.24 5.32 1.79
CA LEU A 37 -13.00 5.61 0.36
C LEU A 37 -13.61 6.95 -0.05
N ALA A 38 -14.82 7.23 0.42
CA ALA A 38 -15.48 8.51 0.20
C ALA A 38 -14.70 9.66 0.89
N ASP A 39 -14.16 9.43 2.08
CA ASP A 39 -13.35 10.42 2.81
C ASP A 39 -12.06 10.75 2.05
N ALA A 40 -11.36 9.73 1.54
CA ALA A 40 -10.15 9.90 0.76
C ALA A 40 -10.37 10.75 -0.50
N ARG A 41 -11.44 10.44 -1.25
CA ARG A 41 -11.83 11.21 -2.46
C ARG A 41 -12.14 12.66 -2.12
N ARG A 42 -12.92 12.90 -1.06
CA ARG A 42 -13.27 14.24 -0.59
C ARG A 42 -12.03 15.04 -0.20
N CYS A 43 -11.07 14.40 0.48
CA CYS A 43 -9.81 15.03 0.86
C CYS A 43 -8.96 15.38 -0.37
N CYS A 44 -8.88 14.50 -1.37
CA CYS A 44 -8.20 14.79 -2.64
C CYS A 44 -8.83 15.99 -3.37
N ASP A 45 -10.16 16.06 -3.43
CA ASP A 45 -10.88 17.16 -4.09
C ASP A 45 -10.70 18.50 -3.35
N GLU A 46 -10.57 18.47 -2.02
CA GLU A 46 -10.25 19.66 -1.23
C GLU A 46 -8.79 20.07 -1.39
N ALA A 47 -7.87 19.10 -1.40
CA ALA A 47 -6.43 19.35 -1.60
C ALA A 47 -6.18 19.98 -2.97
N GLU A 48 -6.78 19.45 -4.04
CA GLU A 48 -6.65 19.99 -5.39
C GLU A 48 -7.16 21.43 -5.49
N ARG A 49 -8.34 21.73 -4.90
CA ARG A 49 -8.87 23.11 -4.86
C ARG A 49 -7.97 24.08 -4.11
N LYS A 50 -7.25 23.61 -3.08
CA LYS A 50 -6.32 24.42 -2.30
C LYS A 50 -4.94 24.52 -2.93
N ASN A 51 -4.54 23.60 -3.81
CA ASN A 51 -3.28 23.62 -4.55
C ASN A 51 -3.29 24.63 -5.72
N VAL A 52 -3.61 25.89 -5.44
CA VAL A 52 -3.83 26.94 -6.46
C VAL A 52 -2.54 27.34 -7.19
N LEU A 53 -1.37 27.15 -6.55
CA LEU A 53 -0.07 27.49 -7.12
C LEU A 53 0.53 26.36 -7.98
N GLY A 54 -0.07 25.16 -7.98
CA GLY A 54 0.28 24.08 -8.89
C GLY A 54 1.63 23.41 -8.59
N ASP A 55 1.87 23.02 -7.34
CA ASP A 55 3.03 22.19 -7.01
C ASP A 55 2.91 20.82 -7.70
N THR A 56 3.93 20.44 -8.46
CA THR A 56 3.94 19.22 -9.29
C THR A 56 3.91 17.97 -8.43
N GLU A 57 4.61 17.97 -7.29
CA GLU A 57 4.69 16.81 -6.39
C GLU A 57 3.36 16.58 -5.67
N THR A 58 2.71 17.66 -5.24
CA THR A 58 1.35 17.66 -4.70
C THR A 58 0.35 17.17 -5.74
N ALA A 59 0.42 17.67 -6.98
CA ALA A 59 -0.46 17.23 -8.06
C ALA A 59 -0.27 15.74 -8.38
N ALA A 60 0.98 15.27 -8.43
CA ALA A 60 1.30 13.86 -8.58
C ALA A 60 0.76 13.01 -7.43
N THR A 61 0.93 13.46 -6.19
CA THR A 61 0.41 12.77 -4.99
C THR A 61 -1.11 12.65 -5.02
N ILE A 62 -1.82 13.74 -5.37
CA ILE A 62 -3.28 13.71 -5.55
C ILE A 62 -3.67 12.72 -6.66
N ALA A 63 -2.94 12.70 -7.77
CA ALA A 63 -3.24 11.80 -8.88
C ALA A 63 -3.05 10.33 -8.49
N VAL A 64 -1.96 9.98 -7.78
CA VAL A 64 -1.71 8.63 -7.28
C VAL A 64 -2.76 8.20 -6.24
N LEU A 65 -3.14 9.09 -5.31
CA LEU A 65 -4.23 8.83 -4.36
C LEU A 65 -5.56 8.57 -5.07
N ARG A 66 -5.89 9.34 -6.11
CA ARG A 66 -7.10 9.13 -6.93
C ARG A 66 -7.05 7.84 -7.72
N SER A 67 -5.91 7.47 -8.27
CA SER A 67 -5.70 6.17 -8.94
C SER A 67 -5.93 5.02 -7.96
N THR A 68 -5.35 5.11 -6.77
CA THR A 68 -5.52 4.10 -5.70
C THR A 68 -6.98 4.00 -5.25
N ALA A 69 -7.65 5.13 -5.02
CA ALA A 69 -9.07 5.16 -4.69
C ALA A 69 -9.95 4.52 -5.78
N ALA A 70 -9.67 4.79 -7.05
CA ALA A 70 -10.42 4.21 -8.16
C ALA A 70 -10.18 2.69 -8.27
N ALA A 71 -8.94 2.23 -8.06
CA ALA A 71 -8.62 0.80 -8.02
C ALA A 71 -9.36 0.09 -6.86
N PHE A 72 -9.40 0.70 -5.68
CA PHE A 72 -10.14 0.16 -4.53
C PHE A 72 -11.64 0.13 -4.73
N ALA A 73 -12.21 1.15 -5.37
CA ALA A 73 -13.63 1.17 -5.74
C ALA A 73 -13.98 0.03 -6.71
N LEU A 74 -13.13 -0.18 -7.72
CA LEU A 74 -13.28 -1.27 -8.68
C LEU A 74 -13.17 -2.63 -8.00
N ARG A 75 -12.13 -2.83 -7.17
CA ARG A 75 -11.93 -4.07 -6.41
C ARG A 75 -13.12 -4.38 -5.51
N HIS A 76 -13.62 -3.39 -4.77
CA HIS A 76 -14.81 -3.55 -3.95
C HIS A 76 -16.01 -4.02 -4.79
N CYS A 77 -16.26 -3.40 -5.94
CA CYS A 77 -17.38 -3.79 -6.81
C CYS A 77 -17.24 -5.23 -7.33
N VAL A 78 -16.04 -5.59 -7.77
CA VAL A 78 -15.68 -6.93 -8.27
C VAL A 78 -15.95 -7.98 -7.18
N CYS A 79 -15.42 -7.78 -5.97
CA CYS A 79 -15.59 -8.73 -4.86
C CYS A 79 -17.02 -8.77 -4.29
N SER A 80 -17.63 -7.62 -3.98
CA SER A 80 -18.88 -7.59 -3.20
C SER A 80 -20.16 -7.52 -4.01
N LYS A 81 -20.12 -7.02 -5.25
CA LYS A 81 -21.33 -6.80 -6.07
C LYS A 81 -21.41 -7.75 -7.25
N VAL A 82 -20.28 -7.98 -7.91
CA VAL A 82 -20.21 -8.90 -9.06
C VAL A 82 -19.90 -10.32 -8.60
N ASN A 83 -19.27 -10.50 -7.43
CA ASN A 83 -18.84 -11.80 -6.90
C ASN A 83 -18.00 -12.57 -7.92
N CYS A 84 -17.05 -11.87 -8.53
CA CYS A 84 -16.00 -12.46 -9.34
C CYS A 84 -14.71 -12.34 -8.55
N ASP A 85 -14.16 -13.47 -8.14
CA ASP A 85 -12.77 -13.53 -7.71
C ASP A 85 -11.89 -13.83 -8.94
N PHE A 86 -10.58 -13.69 -8.75
CA PHE A 86 -9.59 -14.08 -9.75
C PHE A 86 -9.32 -15.60 -9.74
N ASP A 87 -9.93 -16.33 -8.79
CA ASP A 87 -9.52 -17.68 -8.36
C ASP A 87 -10.41 -18.79 -8.93
N ASP A 88 -11.60 -18.45 -9.41
CA ASP A 88 -12.39 -19.39 -10.19
C ASP A 88 -11.62 -19.74 -11.47
N ALA A 89 -11.15 -20.99 -11.59
CA ALA A 89 -10.61 -21.57 -12.83
C ALA A 89 -11.63 -21.50 -14.01
N ASP A 90 -12.88 -21.16 -13.70
CA ASP A 90 -14.00 -20.89 -14.59
C ASP A 90 -14.37 -19.38 -14.69
N GLY A 91 -13.58 -18.51 -14.06
CA GLY A 91 -13.80 -17.08 -13.93
C GLY A 91 -13.68 -16.34 -15.26
N THR A 92 -14.70 -15.56 -15.58
CA THR A 92 -14.79 -14.86 -16.86
C THR A 92 -13.82 -13.68 -16.92
N LEU A 93 -12.80 -13.80 -17.78
CA LEU A 93 -12.25 -12.63 -18.48
C LEU A 93 -13.42 -11.82 -19.06
N LEU A 94 -13.25 -10.50 -19.17
CA LEU A 94 -14.31 -9.50 -19.12
C LEU A 94 -15.56 -9.58 -19.99
N ASP A 95 -15.66 -10.51 -20.92
CA ASP A 95 -16.91 -10.68 -21.66
C ASP A 95 -18.04 -11.25 -20.76
N GLY A 96 -17.73 -11.67 -19.53
CA GLY A 96 -18.71 -12.24 -18.58
C GLY A 96 -19.05 -11.42 -17.32
N LEU A 97 -18.29 -10.37 -16.96
CA LEU A 97 -18.64 -9.55 -15.77
C LEU A 97 -20.05 -8.96 -15.85
N GLY A 98 -20.46 -8.57 -17.07
CA GLY A 98 -21.79 -8.03 -17.33
C GLY A 98 -22.94 -8.99 -17.01
N GLU A 99 -22.70 -10.30 -17.01
CA GLU A 99 -23.72 -11.30 -16.63
C GLU A 99 -24.03 -11.23 -15.13
N HIS A 100 -23.04 -10.88 -14.32
CA HIS A 100 -23.11 -10.83 -12.87
C HIS A 100 -23.26 -9.40 -12.32
N ASP A 101 -22.97 -8.38 -13.12
CA ASP A 101 -23.10 -6.96 -12.79
C ASP A 101 -24.52 -6.42 -13.03
N LYS A 102 -25.45 -6.81 -12.14
CA LYS A 102 -26.87 -6.39 -12.21
C LYS A 102 -27.07 -4.88 -12.21
N GLU A 103 -26.14 -4.14 -11.60
CA GLU A 103 -26.22 -2.69 -11.43
C GLU A 103 -25.46 -1.92 -12.52
N GLY A 104 -24.69 -2.61 -13.37
CA GLY A 104 -23.88 -2.00 -14.42
C GLY A 104 -22.75 -1.12 -13.87
N LEU A 105 -22.24 -1.42 -12.67
CA LEU A 105 -21.23 -0.62 -11.97
C LEU A 105 -19.80 -0.92 -12.42
N SER A 106 -19.53 -2.16 -12.83
CA SER A 106 -18.18 -2.66 -13.14
C SER A 106 -17.52 -1.86 -14.27
N ARG A 107 -18.25 -1.63 -15.37
CA ARG A 107 -17.74 -0.90 -16.53
C ARG A 107 -17.42 0.57 -16.23
N PRO A 108 -18.33 1.38 -15.65
CA PRO A 108 -17.99 2.75 -15.23
C PRO A 108 -16.79 2.83 -14.28
N LEU A 109 -16.69 1.91 -13.31
CA LEU A 109 -15.59 1.87 -12.35
C LEU A 109 -14.26 1.50 -13.01
N THR A 110 -14.29 0.56 -13.95
CA THR A 110 -13.14 0.17 -14.76
C THR A 110 -12.62 1.33 -15.60
N GLU A 111 -13.50 2.01 -16.33
CA GLU A 111 -13.14 3.18 -17.12
C GLU A 111 -12.62 4.32 -16.22
N GLN A 112 -13.18 4.48 -15.02
CA GLN A 112 -12.69 5.46 -14.04
C GLN A 112 -11.28 5.09 -13.55
N ALA A 113 -11.02 3.83 -13.20
CA ALA A 113 -9.73 3.36 -12.74
C ALA A 113 -8.64 3.52 -13.82
N ILE A 114 -8.92 3.16 -15.07
CA ILE A 114 -8.00 3.36 -16.20
C ILE A 114 -7.69 4.84 -16.39
N ARG A 115 -8.71 5.71 -16.40
CA ARG A 115 -8.50 7.17 -16.54
C ARG A 115 -7.66 7.74 -15.40
N ALA A 116 -7.95 7.34 -14.16
CA ALA A 116 -7.22 7.82 -12.99
C ALA A 116 -5.77 7.33 -12.98
N ALA A 117 -5.52 6.07 -13.33
CA ALA A 117 -4.18 5.52 -13.43
C ALA A 117 -3.36 6.20 -14.55
N ARG A 118 -3.94 6.40 -15.74
CA ARG A 118 -3.28 7.15 -16.82
C ARG A 118 -2.97 8.60 -16.42
N ALA A 119 -3.88 9.26 -15.69
CA ALA A 119 -3.64 10.61 -15.17
C ALA A 119 -2.49 10.63 -14.15
N ALA A 120 -2.41 9.61 -13.28
CA ALA A 120 -1.32 9.46 -12.32
C ALA A 120 0.04 9.19 -13.00
N LEU A 121 0.10 8.32 -14.02
CA LEU A 121 1.32 8.13 -14.83
C LEU A 121 1.75 9.39 -15.57
N ASN A 122 0.81 10.19 -16.06
CA ASN A 122 1.15 11.47 -16.68
C ASN A 122 1.71 12.48 -15.68
N ALA A 123 1.24 12.44 -14.43
CA ALA A 123 1.70 13.32 -13.37
C ALA A 123 3.05 12.86 -12.77
N ASP A 124 3.27 11.55 -12.68
CA ASP A 124 4.53 10.94 -12.28
C ASP A 124 4.81 9.67 -13.10
N PRO A 125 5.62 9.81 -14.16
CA PRO A 125 5.95 8.69 -15.04
C PRO A 125 6.72 7.55 -14.37
N GLU A 126 7.35 7.79 -13.23
CA GLU A 126 8.23 6.83 -12.55
C GLU A 126 7.56 6.10 -11.38
N ASP A 127 6.27 6.36 -11.10
CA ASP A 127 5.58 5.75 -9.97
C ASP A 127 5.40 4.23 -10.16
N ALA A 128 5.92 3.41 -9.25
CA ALA A 128 5.85 1.95 -9.38
C ALA A 128 4.47 1.35 -9.05
N LEU A 129 3.64 2.05 -8.28
CA LEU A 129 2.32 1.56 -7.83
C LEU A 129 1.27 1.66 -8.95
N VAL A 130 1.32 2.73 -9.75
CA VAL A 130 0.27 3.04 -10.72
C VAL A 130 0.18 2.03 -11.89
N PRO A 131 1.28 1.53 -12.49
CA PRO A 131 1.20 0.50 -13.52
C PRO A 131 0.47 -0.76 -13.05
N LEU A 132 0.63 -1.17 -11.78
CA LEU A 132 -0.11 -2.28 -11.19
C LEU A 132 -1.63 -2.00 -11.16
N HIS A 133 -2.03 -0.81 -10.69
CA HIS A 133 -3.45 -0.40 -10.73
C HIS A 133 -4.01 -0.37 -12.15
N LEU A 134 -3.22 0.10 -13.12
CA LEU A 134 -3.61 0.12 -14.53
C LEU A 134 -3.76 -1.30 -15.07
N GLY A 135 -2.83 -2.20 -14.76
CA GLY A 135 -2.89 -3.61 -15.14
C GLY A 135 -4.16 -4.27 -14.62
N HIS A 136 -4.45 -4.12 -13.32
CA HIS A 136 -5.68 -4.65 -12.73
C HIS A 136 -6.92 -4.08 -13.42
N ALA A 137 -6.97 -2.77 -13.62
CA ALA A 137 -8.11 -2.12 -14.29
C ALA A 137 -8.27 -2.55 -15.75
N LEU A 138 -7.17 -2.82 -16.48
CA LEU A 138 -7.23 -3.31 -17.86
C LEU A 138 -7.59 -4.79 -17.93
N THR A 139 -7.14 -5.60 -16.97
CA THR A 139 -7.63 -6.97 -16.79
C THR A 139 -9.14 -6.95 -16.59
N TRP A 140 -9.62 -6.08 -15.69
CA TRP A 140 -11.04 -5.80 -15.49
C TRP A 140 -11.69 -4.91 -16.56
N SER A 141 -11.00 -4.58 -17.66
CA SER A 141 -11.62 -4.03 -18.87
C SER A 141 -11.59 -4.99 -20.06
N GLY A 142 -11.02 -6.18 -19.91
CA GLY A 142 -10.86 -7.16 -20.99
C GLY A 142 -9.79 -6.77 -22.01
N ASP A 143 -9.05 -5.71 -21.74
CA ASP A 143 -7.93 -5.30 -22.57
C ASP A 143 -6.70 -6.11 -22.14
N ARG A 144 -6.66 -7.38 -22.55
CA ARG A 144 -5.59 -8.32 -22.19
C ARG A 144 -4.20 -7.79 -22.58
N ASP A 145 -4.06 -7.30 -23.81
CA ASP A 145 -2.78 -6.80 -24.31
C ASP A 145 -2.33 -5.55 -23.54
N GLY A 146 -3.27 -4.64 -23.25
CA GLY A 146 -3.00 -3.48 -22.39
C GLY A 146 -2.63 -3.88 -20.96
N ALA A 147 -3.30 -4.89 -20.40
CA ALA A 147 -3.02 -5.39 -19.05
C ALA A 147 -1.61 -5.98 -18.94
N ILE A 148 -1.23 -6.85 -19.89
CA ILE A 148 0.13 -7.43 -19.97
C ILE A 148 1.16 -6.31 -20.00
N ALA A 149 1.02 -5.33 -20.89
CA ALA A 149 1.96 -4.22 -20.99
C ALA A 149 2.08 -3.41 -19.68
N ALA A 150 0.97 -3.22 -18.96
CA ALA A 150 0.98 -2.52 -17.69
C ALA A 150 1.64 -3.32 -16.55
N TYR A 151 1.46 -4.65 -16.50
CA TYR A 151 2.16 -5.50 -15.54
C TYR A 151 3.64 -5.67 -15.85
N GLU A 152 4.03 -5.74 -17.13
CA GLU A 152 5.43 -5.72 -17.54
C GLU A 152 6.12 -4.44 -17.07
N GLU A 153 5.45 -3.30 -17.20
CA GLU A 153 5.95 -2.01 -16.70
C GLU A 153 6.03 -1.98 -15.17
N ALA A 154 5.07 -2.58 -14.46
CA ALA A 154 5.12 -2.71 -13.00
C ALA A 154 6.37 -3.50 -12.57
N LEU A 155 6.63 -4.66 -13.20
CA LEU A 155 7.84 -5.47 -12.94
C LEU A 155 9.13 -4.77 -13.37
N HIS A 156 9.08 -3.95 -14.43
CA HIS A 156 10.25 -3.19 -14.84
C HIS A 156 10.67 -2.18 -13.76
N ARG A 157 9.70 -1.53 -13.11
CA ARG A 157 9.93 -0.55 -12.04
C ARG A 157 10.26 -1.20 -10.71
N ASP A 158 9.58 -2.30 -10.39
CA ASP A 158 9.83 -3.12 -9.22
C ASP A 158 9.89 -4.61 -9.60
N PRO A 159 11.09 -5.16 -9.83
CA PRO A 159 11.27 -6.58 -10.12
C PRO A 159 10.75 -7.51 -9.03
N GLY A 160 10.55 -7.00 -7.80
CA GLY A 160 10.00 -7.72 -6.66
C GLY A 160 8.47 -7.79 -6.63
N GLU A 161 7.75 -7.09 -7.52
CA GLU A 161 6.29 -7.00 -7.48
C GLU A 161 5.63 -8.35 -7.81
N SER A 162 5.24 -9.07 -6.76
CA SER A 162 4.68 -10.43 -6.89
C SER A 162 3.31 -10.46 -7.56
N CYS A 163 2.48 -9.43 -7.37
CA CYS A 163 1.15 -9.40 -7.97
C CYS A 163 1.25 -9.26 -9.49
N ALA A 164 2.10 -8.34 -9.97
CA ALA A 164 2.34 -8.18 -11.41
C ALA A 164 2.94 -9.44 -12.03
N ARG A 165 3.92 -10.08 -11.36
CA ARG A 165 4.46 -11.38 -11.80
C ARG A 165 3.35 -12.41 -11.93
N SER A 166 2.56 -12.59 -10.88
CA SER A 166 1.44 -13.52 -10.86
C SER A 166 0.53 -13.25 -12.06
N CYS A 167 0.04 -12.02 -12.24
CA CYS A 167 -0.85 -11.68 -13.36
C CYS A 167 -0.23 -11.98 -14.74
N LEU A 168 1.08 -11.81 -14.92
CA LEU A 168 1.75 -12.20 -16.15
C LEU A 168 1.86 -13.72 -16.32
N GLU A 169 2.03 -14.50 -15.24
CA GLU A 169 1.96 -15.97 -15.30
C GLU A 169 0.57 -16.40 -15.76
N TYR A 170 -0.50 -15.80 -15.22
CA TYR A 170 -1.88 -16.06 -15.63
C TYR A 170 -2.11 -15.80 -17.12
N PHE A 171 -1.50 -14.74 -17.66
CA PHE A 171 -1.62 -14.41 -19.07
C PHE A 171 -0.67 -15.19 -19.98
N ASP A 172 0.10 -16.15 -19.46
CA ASP A 172 1.19 -16.84 -20.17
C ASP A 172 2.19 -15.86 -20.82
N ALA A 173 2.45 -14.73 -20.13
CA ALA A 173 3.20 -13.59 -20.65
C ALA A 173 4.42 -13.23 -19.78
N LEU A 174 4.89 -14.14 -18.92
CA LEU A 174 6.09 -13.91 -18.11
C LEU A 174 7.35 -13.71 -18.98
N PRO A 175 8.14 -12.64 -18.74
CA PRO A 175 9.40 -12.44 -19.43
C PRO A 175 10.43 -13.53 -19.08
N ALA A 176 11.18 -13.99 -20.10
CA ALA A 176 12.25 -14.98 -19.91
C ALA A 176 13.27 -14.53 -18.84
N GLY A 177 13.63 -15.44 -17.92
CA GLY A 177 14.53 -15.17 -16.79
C GLY A 177 13.84 -14.83 -15.47
N HIS A 178 12.51 -14.64 -15.47
CA HIS A 178 11.70 -14.48 -14.27
C HIS A 178 11.00 -15.83 -13.98
N SER A 179 11.72 -16.79 -13.40
CA SER A 179 11.17 -18.10 -13.03
C SER A 179 10.38 -18.01 -11.72
N SER A 180 9.21 -18.63 -11.69
CA SER A 180 8.43 -18.83 -10.46
C SER A 180 9.21 -19.71 -9.48
N PRO A 181 9.44 -19.31 -8.22
CA PRO A 181 9.83 -20.25 -7.18
C PRO A 181 8.59 -21.12 -6.89
N ASN A 182 8.58 -22.31 -7.48
CA ASN A 182 7.54 -23.36 -7.41
C ASN A 182 6.23 -23.10 -8.16
N GLU A 183 5.86 -24.10 -8.97
CA GLU A 183 4.50 -24.39 -9.44
C GLU A 183 3.60 -24.59 -8.20
N MET A 184 2.97 -23.52 -7.74
CA MET A 184 1.89 -23.57 -6.76
C MET A 184 0.70 -22.80 -7.29
N SER A 185 -0.47 -23.36 -7.05
CA SER A 185 -1.80 -22.85 -7.39
C SER A 185 -1.97 -21.38 -7.02
N TRP A 186 -2.85 -20.70 -7.74
CA TRP A 186 -3.38 -19.37 -7.46
C TRP A 186 -4.20 -19.37 -6.16
N ASP A 187 -3.53 -19.55 -5.02
CA ASP A 187 -4.15 -19.37 -3.72
C ASP A 187 -3.94 -17.91 -3.26
N GLU A 188 -4.97 -17.37 -2.60
CA GLU A 188 -5.09 -16.02 -2.00
C GLU A 188 -3.79 -15.46 -1.37
N ALA A 189 -2.89 -16.33 -0.94
CA ALA A 189 -1.54 -16.06 -0.43
C ALA A 189 -0.65 -15.21 -1.37
N ARG A 190 -0.86 -15.16 -2.69
CA ARG A 190 0.01 -14.38 -3.61
C ARG A 190 -0.35 -12.90 -3.75
N MET A 191 -1.60 -12.49 -3.51
CA MET A 191 -1.93 -11.06 -3.37
C MET A 191 -1.44 -10.49 -2.03
N TRP A 192 -1.21 -11.37 -1.05
CA TRP A 192 -1.03 -10.99 0.35
C TRP A 192 0.27 -11.47 0.98
N GLY A 193 1.23 -11.93 0.17
CA GLY A 193 2.47 -12.62 0.56
C GLY A 193 2.95 -12.33 1.99
N GLU A 194 2.93 -13.39 2.81
CA GLU A 194 3.13 -13.39 4.26
C GLU A 194 4.53 -12.91 4.68
N GLU A 195 5.54 -13.06 3.83
CA GLU A 195 6.89 -12.55 4.11
C GLU A 195 7.26 -11.43 3.15
N PRO A 196 7.27 -10.15 3.59
CA PRO A 196 7.75 -9.07 2.76
C PRO A 196 9.22 -9.32 2.44
N HIS A 197 9.55 -9.58 1.17
CA HIS A 197 10.92 -9.49 0.67
C HIS A 197 11.41 -8.05 0.81
N ILE A 198 11.93 -7.64 1.97
CA ILE A 198 12.51 -6.30 2.11
C ILE A 198 13.66 -6.22 1.12
N SER A 199 13.48 -5.47 0.03
CA SER A 199 14.58 -5.23 -0.89
C SER A 199 15.74 -4.66 -0.07
N GLU A 200 16.93 -5.24 -0.24
CA GLU A 200 18.13 -4.82 0.47
C GLU A 200 18.49 -3.35 0.16
N ILE A 201 17.98 -2.82 -0.96
CA ILE A 201 18.24 -1.48 -1.46
C ILE A 201 16.95 -0.66 -1.47
N SER A 202 17.01 0.56 -0.95
CA SER A 202 15.91 1.50 -1.05
C SER A 202 15.63 1.86 -2.51
N HIS A 203 14.46 1.48 -3.02
CA HIS A 203 14.00 1.85 -4.36
C HIS A 203 13.33 3.23 -4.39
N GLY A 204 13.42 3.91 -5.53
CA GLY A 204 12.81 5.22 -5.76
C GLY A 204 13.68 6.43 -5.40
N ARG A 205 13.14 7.63 -5.63
CA ARG A 205 13.82 8.93 -5.46
C ARG A 205 13.59 9.60 -4.10
N HIS A 206 12.79 8.97 -3.24
CA HIS A 206 12.37 9.54 -1.96
C HIS A 206 12.99 8.81 -0.76
N GLY A 207 13.37 9.58 0.26
CA GLY A 207 13.68 9.06 1.58
C GLY A 207 12.43 8.99 2.45
N PHE A 208 12.24 7.89 3.18
CA PHE A 208 11.12 7.72 4.10
C PHE A 208 11.47 6.77 5.26
N ALA A 209 10.68 6.84 6.31
CA ALA A 209 10.64 5.83 7.36
C ALA A 209 9.38 4.97 7.17
N LEU A 210 9.56 3.65 7.20
CA LEU A 210 8.49 2.67 7.12
C LEU A 210 8.41 1.94 8.47
N LEU A 211 7.28 2.08 9.16
CA LEU A 211 7.03 1.35 10.40
C LEU A 211 6.09 0.19 10.11
N ARG A 212 6.60 -1.04 10.29
CA ARG A 212 5.80 -2.27 10.28
C ARG A 212 5.29 -2.52 11.69
N VAL A 213 3.99 -2.68 11.86
CA VAL A 213 3.37 -2.95 13.17
C VAL A 213 2.42 -4.13 13.05
N PHE A 214 2.68 -5.16 13.83
CA PHE A 214 1.80 -6.31 14.00
C PHE A 214 0.46 -5.91 14.63
N PHE A 215 -0.62 -6.56 14.21
CA PHE A 215 -1.90 -6.50 14.87
C PHE A 215 -2.70 -7.79 14.63
N GLU A 216 -3.50 -8.17 15.62
CA GLU A 216 -4.47 -9.26 15.47
C GLU A 216 -5.71 -8.75 14.73
N VAL A 217 -6.09 -9.44 13.66
CA VAL A 217 -7.36 -9.22 12.96
C VAL A 217 -8.48 -9.87 13.77
N ASN A 218 -8.27 -11.12 14.20
CA ASN A 218 -9.12 -11.89 15.09
C ASN A 218 -8.32 -13.02 15.75
N ASN A 219 -8.95 -13.85 16.58
CA ASN A 219 -8.26 -14.91 17.34
C ASN A 219 -7.47 -15.94 16.50
N ASN A 220 -7.72 -16.01 15.19
CA ASN A 220 -7.09 -16.97 14.29
C ASN A 220 -6.33 -16.31 13.14
N ASP A 221 -6.30 -14.98 13.07
CA ASP A 221 -5.76 -14.24 11.93
C ASP A 221 -5.05 -12.97 12.39
N SER A 222 -3.86 -12.74 11.86
CA SER A 222 -3.01 -11.61 12.20
C SER A 222 -2.37 -11.03 10.94
N ASP A 223 -2.03 -9.75 10.98
CA ASP A 223 -1.40 -9.08 9.85
C ASP A 223 -0.51 -7.93 10.35
N HIS A 224 0.25 -7.35 9.44
CA HIS A 224 1.08 -6.18 9.69
C HIS A 224 0.55 -4.97 8.95
N ARG A 225 0.47 -3.85 9.66
CA ARG A 225 0.25 -2.54 9.07
C ARG A 225 1.59 -1.89 8.73
N PHE A 226 1.66 -1.28 7.56
CA PHE A 226 2.84 -0.59 7.06
C PHE A 226 2.56 0.91 6.95
N LEU A 227 3.21 1.69 7.81
CA LEU A 227 2.98 3.13 7.95
C LEU A 227 4.16 3.91 7.40
N LEU A 228 3.89 4.87 6.52
CA LEU A 228 4.89 5.73 5.91
C LEU A 228 5.03 7.06 6.66
N PHE A 229 6.28 7.49 6.85
CA PHE A 229 6.61 8.76 7.45
C PHE A 229 7.66 9.49 6.61
N SER A 230 7.48 10.79 6.44
CA SER A 230 8.44 11.68 5.79
C SER A 230 9.67 11.99 6.67
N SER A 231 9.61 11.64 7.97
CA SER A 231 10.73 11.77 8.90
C SER A 231 10.79 10.62 9.91
N VAL A 232 12.00 10.30 10.37
CA VAL A 232 12.21 9.30 11.44
C VAL A 232 11.67 9.79 12.79
N ALA A 233 11.64 11.12 13.00
CA ALA A 233 11.11 11.73 14.22
C ALA A 233 9.59 11.53 14.36
N ASP A 234 8.85 11.62 13.27
CA ASP A 234 7.40 11.37 13.27
C ASP A 234 7.11 9.88 13.50
N ALA A 235 7.88 8.99 12.85
CA ALA A 235 7.79 7.55 13.06
C ALA A 235 8.05 7.17 14.53
N ARG A 236 9.06 7.79 15.15
CA ARG A 236 9.34 7.65 16.59
C ARG A 236 8.16 8.10 17.43
N THR A 237 7.61 9.28 17.17
CA THR A 237 6.51 9.84 17.97
C THR A 237 5.31 8.89 17.95
N TYR A 238 4.96 8.39 16.76
CA TYR A 238 3.91 7.39 16.59
C TYR A 238 4.22 6.08 17.33
N ALA A 239 5.44 5.56 17.19
CA ALA A 239 5.85 4.32 17.84
C ALA A 239 5.84 4.43 19.37
N ASP A 240 6.38 5.53 19.93
CA ASP A 240 6.39 5.80 21.37
C ASP A 240 4.96 5.88 21.91
N GLU A 241 4.03 6.55 21.21
CA GLU A 241 2.61 6.60 21.60
C GLU A 241 1.95 5.22 21.56
N ARG A 242 2.12 4.47 20.47
CA ARG A 242 1.43 3.19 20.26
C ARG A 242 1.95 2.08 21.18
N LEU A 243 3.26 1.98 21.34
CA LEU A 243 3.88 0.99 22.24
C LEU A 243 3.61 1.30 23.71
N SER A 244 3.44 2.59 24.06
CA SER A 244 2.98 2.98 25.40
C SER A 244 1.53 2.57 25.68
N ILE A 245 0.65 2.59 24.66
CA ILE A 245 -0.77 2.21 24.80
C ILE A 245 -0.95 0.69 24.92
N GLN A 246 -0.17 -0.09 24.17
CA GLN A 246 -0.27 -1.55 24.20
C GLN A 246 0.26 -2.17 25.49
N GLY A 247 0.94 -1.40 26.36
CA GLY A 247 1.35 -1.88 27.68
C GLY A 247 2.26 -3.11 27.59
N ILE A 248 3.06 -3.21 26.52
CA ILE A 248 3.90 -4.38 26.23
C ILE A 248 4.85 -4.59 27.41
N ASP A 249 4.61 -5.65 28.18
CA ASP A 249 5.60 -6.22 29.07
C ASP A 249 6.47 -7.16 28.24
N PRO A 250 7.74 -6.80 27.95
CA PRO A 250 8.62 -7.64 27.14
C PRO A 250 8.89 -9.02 27.78
N ALA A 251 8.43 -9.27 29.02
CA ALA A 251 8.56 -10.54 29.71
C ALA A 251 7.34 -11.48 29.59
N GLU A 252 6.16 -11.01 29.17
CA GLU A 252 4.91 -11.82 29.21
C GLU A 252 4.39 -12.32 27.86
N ASP A 253 4.75 -11.69 26.74
CA ASP A 253 4.29 -12.08 25.40
C ASP A 253 5.37 -12.88 24.64
N ASP A 254 5.26 -14.22 24.68
CA ASP A 254 6.05 -15.19 23.90
C ASP A 254 5.28 -15.64 22.64
N GLU A 255 4.80 -14.66 21.86
CA GLU A 255 4.25 -14.90 20.53
C GLU A 255 5.30 -14.44 19.49
N GLY A 256 5.78 -15.40 18.69
CA GLY A 256 6.51 -15.28 17.42
C GLY A 256 7.74 -14.35 17.32
N GLU A 257 8.82 -14.84 16.68
CA GLU A 257 9.97 -13.98 16.27
C GLU A 257 9.58 -12.84 15.29
N ASP A 258 8.38 -12.86 14.70
CA ASP A 258 7.93 -11.93 13.64
C ASP A 258 6.82 -10.92 14.06
N ASP A 259 6.37 -10.96 15.31
CA ASP A 259 5.22 -10.20 15.84
C ASP A 259 5.62 -8.80 16.38
N GLY A 260 6.83 -8.35 16.04
CA GLY A 260 7.42 -7.10 16.52
C GLY A 260 7.13 -5.86 15.66
N ALA A 261 7.19 -4.69 16.29
CA ALA A 261 7.25 -3.41 15.57
C ALA A 261 8.67 -3.20 15.02
N VAL A 262 8.78 -3.07 13.69
CA VAL A 262 10.08 -2.91 13.00
C VAL A 262 10.08 -1.60 12.22
N LEU A 263 11.13 -0.79 12.41
CA LEU A 263 11.36 0.43 11.67
C LEU A 263 12.39 0.20 10.57
N HIS A 264 12.02 0.48 9.33
CA HIS A 264 12.95 0.56 8.20
C HIS A 264 13.18 2.01 7.79
N ILE A 265 14.45 2.40 7.62
CA ILE A 265 14.82 3.71 7.11
C ILE A 265 15.32 3.57 5.69
N HIS A 266 14.57 4.17 4.77
CA HIS A 266 14.83 4.17 3.34
C HIS A 266 15.50 5.47 2.93
N ARG A 267 16.65 5.35 2.26
CA ARG A 267 17.39 6.48 1.67
C ARG A 267 17.75 6.13 0.23
N PRO A 268 17.42 6.97 -0.77
CA PRO A 268 17.68 6.68 -2.17
C PRO A 268 19.11 6.21 -2.43
N GLY A 269 19.26 5.05 -3.06
CA GLY A 269 20.56 4.48 -3.42
C GLY A 269 21.41 3.95 -2.24
N ARG A 270 20.86 3.87 -1.03
CA ARG A 270 21.53 3.27 0.14
C ARG A 270 20.83 1.96 0.56
N PRO A 271 21.56 1.06 1.25
CA PRO A 271 20.94 -0.11 1.87
C PRO A 271 19.84 0.31 2.86
N VAL A 272 18.78 -0.49 2.94
CA VAL A 272 17.69 -0.26 3.91
C VAL A 272 18.20 -0.57 5.31
N ALA A 273 18.06 0.38 6.24
CA ALA A 273 18.47 0.18 7.64
C ALA A 273 17.26 -0.24 8.47
N GLY A 274 17.26 -1.47 8.98
CA GLY A 274 16.20 -2.02 9.81
C GLY A 274 16.50 -2.02 11.30
N TYR A 275 15.50 -1.69 12.11
CA TYR A 275 15.58 -1.64 13.57
C TYR A 275 14.36 -2.32 14.16
N ASP A 276 14.56 -3.45 14.83
CA ASP A 276 13.54 -4.04 15.69
C ASP A 276 13.35 -3.16 16.94
N LEU A 277 12.15 -2.58 17.08
CA LEU A 277 11.83 -1.69 18.20
C LEU A 277 11.39 -2.47 19.43
N ARG A 278 10.90 -3.71 19.30
CA ARG A 278 10.44 -4.54 20.42
C ARG A 278 11.60 -4.93 21.32
N SER A 279 12.71 -5.42 20.75
CA SER A 279 13.93 -5.73 21.52
C SER A 279 14.60 -4.49 22.15
N ARG A 280 14.17 -3.28 21.76
CA ARG A 280 14.63 -2.00 22.29
C ARG A 280 13.73 -1.42 23.38
N VAL A 281 12.60 -2.05 23.69
CA VAL A 281 11.76 -1.63 24.82
C VAL A 281 12.52 -1.86 26.13
N ARG A 282 12.51 -0.85 27.00
CA ARG A 282 13.10 -0.89 28.35
C ARG A 282 12.02 -0.57 29.37
N ALA A 283 11.92 -1.42 30.39
CA ALA A 283 11.06 -1.15 31.54
C ALA A 283 11.54 0.12 32.25
N ALA A 284 10.61 0.99 32.62
CA ALA A 284 10.95 2.15 33.44
C ALA A 284 11.17 1.73 34.90
N PRO A 285 12.09 2.39 35.63
CA PRO A 285 12.20 2.18 37.07
C PRO A 285 10.90 2.61 37.78
N GLU A 286 10.46 1.78 38.74
CA GLU A 286 9.27 1.86 39.61
C GLU A 286 8.18 2.87 39.18
N GLY A 287 7.18 2.38 38.44
CA GLY A 287 5.89 3.06 38.18
C GLY A 287 5.83 3.92 36.90
N GLY A 288 6.88 3.94 36.07
CA GLY A 288 6.86 4.59 34.77
C GLY A 288 6.39 3.69 33.62
N SER A 289 5.98 4.29 32.50
CA SER A 289 5.72 3.57 31.25
C SER A 289 7.02 3.10 30.60
N SER A 290 7.02 1.87 30.06
CA SER A 290 8.10 1.35 29.21
C SER A 290 8.43 2.31 28.07
N ARG A 291 9.70 2.41 27.68
CA ARG A 291 10.17 3.30 26.60
C ARG A 291 11.08 2.55 25.63
N VAL A 292 11.00 2.91 24.36
CA VAL A 292 11.90 2.40 23.33
C VAL A 292 13.25 3.13 23.41
N ASP A 293 14.35 2.37 23.33
CA ASP A 293 15.70 2.93 23.22
C ASP A 293 16.03 3.31 21.77
N TRP A 294 16.09 4.63 21.54
CA TRP A 294 16.36 5.25 20.24
C TRP A 294 17.82 5.67 20.04
N SER A 295 18.72 5.38 20.99
CA SER A 295 20.06 6.01 21.06
C SER A 295 20.93 5.78 19.81
N ASP A 296 20.82 4.61 19.19
CA ASP A 296 21.58 4.24 17.98
C ASP A 296 20.79 4.42 16.68
N ILE A 297 19.57 4.98 16.76
CA ILE A 297 18.71 5.23 15.60
C ILE A 297 18.89 6.70 15.20
N PRO A 298 19.14 7.02 13.92
CA PRO A 298 19.39 8.39 13.48
C PRO A 298 18.10 9.22 13.38
N VAL A 299 17.40 9.41 14.50
CA VAL A 299 16.07 10.05 14.58
C VAL A 299 16.08 11.52 14.14
N HIS A 300 17.19 12.21 14.39
CA HIS A 300 17.34 13.64 14.08
C HIS A 300 18.01 13.89 12.73
N GLU A 301 18.44 12.84 12.02
CA GLU A 301 19.04 12.97 10.70
C GLU A 301 17.91 13.19 9.67
N PRO A 302 17.90 14.33 8.94
CA PRO A 302 16.88 14.56 7.93
C PRO A 302 17.02 13.55 6.79
N LEU A 303 15.90 13.15 6.22
CA LEU A 303 15.88 12.30 5.02
C LEU A 303 16.08 13.18 3.78
N GLU A 304 17.03 12.80 2.93
CA GLU A 304 17.26 13.44 1.64
C GLU A 304 16.06 13.17 0.72
N SER A 305 15.49 14.23 0.11
CA SER A 305 14.30 14.13 -0.75
C SER A 305 13.14 13.39 -0.05
N PRO A 306 12.60 13.92 1.07
CA PRO A 306 11.61 13.19 1.85
C PRO A 306 10.37 12.87 1.02
N LEU A 307 9.73 11.74 1.34
CA LEU A 307 8.49 11.34 0.69
C LEU A 307 7.42 12.43 0.86
N PRO A 308 6.69 12.79 -0.22
CA PRO A 308 5.66 13.81 -0.13
C PRO A 308 4.55 13.40 0.85
N PRO A 309 3.96 14.34 1.59
CA PRO A 309 2.90 14.03 2.55
C PRO A 309 1.74 13.25 1.93
N GLY A 310 1.41 12.09 2.50
CA GLY A 310 0.31 11.25 2.04
C GLY A 310 0.54 10.55 0.71
N ARG A 311 1.78 10.48 0.20
CA ARG A 311 2.12 9.69 -0.98
C ARG A 311 2.13 8.20 -0.64
N PRO A 312 1.19 7.39 -1.16
CA PRO A 312 1.28 5.95 -0.97
C PRO A 312 2.43 5.39 -1.81
N LEU A 313 3.01 4.29 -1.34
CA LEU A 313 4.05 3.55 -2.05
C LEU A 313 3.67 2.08 -2.13
N ARG A 314 4.09 1.43 -3.20
CA ARG A 314 4.13 -0.03 -3.26
C ARG A 314 5.46 -0.50 -2.69
N ILE A 315 5.42 -1.35 -1.68
CA ILE A 315 6.60 -2.00 -1.12
C ILE A 315 6.26 -3.48 -1.02
N ASN A 316 6.92 -4.28 -1.86
CA ASN A 316 6.66 -5.72 -1.99
C ASN A 316 5.20 -5.97 -2.35
N THR A 317 4.52 -6.83 -1.57
CA THR A 317 3.12 -7.20 -1.77
C THR A 317 2.14 -6.19 -1.15
N ARG A 318 2.62 -5.08 -0.57
CA ARG A 318 1.81 -4.16 0.24
C ARG A 318 1.80 -2.75 -0.33
N THR A 319 0.61 -2.15 -0.40
CA THR A 319 0.48 -0.70 -0.59
C THR A 319 0.57 -0.06 0.80
N CYS A 320 1.58 0.77 1.01
CA CYS A 320 1.86 1.45 2.27
C CYS A 320 1.34 2.89 2.21
N PHE A 321 0.89 3.42 3.35
CA PHE A 321 0.16 4.69 3.45
C PHE A 321 0.70 5.64 4.52
#